data_AF-A0A927LJL9-F1
#
_entry.id   AF-A0A927LJL9-F1
#
_cell.length_a   1.000
_cell.length_b   1.000
_cell.length_c   1.000
_cell.angle_alpha   90.00
_cell.angle_beta   90.00
_cell.angle_gamma   90.00
#
_symmetry.space_group_name_H-M   'P 1'
#
loop_
_entity.id
_entity.type
_entity.pdbx_description
1 polymer ?
#
loop_
_entity_poly.entity_id
_entity_poly.type
_entity_poly.pdbx_seq_one_letter_code
_entity_poly.pdbx_strand_id
1 'polypeptide(L)'
;MKSILLLLSAILLFSCNKKIRPYQDIDNTTSFVYQPQEAKDLMEKHCYTCHSPTAAEEEGRIAPPFVAIKARYIDKEGYNRAEFIKAISEFVANPTDDNALLYGAVRKFGVMPKQVFPDSATVKIAAFMYDYKVQAPTWFQEHWQGHGNSGWEQSGKEFVAVAKDKTYEDIGLEHALGTKKILGKNLMGTIQKKGTIEAMAFCNVQAIPLTDSMSVNYHATIKRVSDKNRNPNNKANAEELIYIKKFKKDLVANIDSKPVIVEKGDKVHFYYPIPTNAMCLQCHGTAENIRPEVQMKIKGLYPNDLATGYSENEVRGIWSIVFDKK
;
A
#
# COMPACT_ATOMS: atom_id res chain seq x y z
N MET A 1 4.16 51.86 55.26
CA MET A 1 4.57 50.73 54.41
C MET A 1 3.30 50.06 53.88
N LYS A 2 2.91 50.34 52.64
CA LYS A 2 1.71 49.78 52.01
C LYS A 2 2.15 48.62 51.11
N SER A 3 1.75 47.39 51.46
CA SER A 3 2.09 46.19 50.70
C SER A 3 1.31 46.14 49.40
N ILE A 4 2.02 46.09 48.28
CA ILE A 4 1.48 45.88 46.93
C ILE A 4 1.26 44.37 46.76
N LEU A 5 0.01 43.95 46.61
CA LEU A 5 -0.37 42.58 46.28
C LEU A 5 -0.23 42.41 44.75
N LEU A 6 0.80 41.72 44.29
CA LEU A 6 0.98 41.32 42.89
C LEU A 6 0.16 40.05 42.63
N LEU A 7 -0.98 40.20 41.93
CA LEU A 7 -1.75 39.08 41.37
C LEU A 7 -1.01 38.55 40.13
N LEU A 8 -0.35 37.38 40.27
CA LEU A 8 0.14 36.61 39.13
C LEU A 8 -1.02 35.83 38.51
N SER A 9 -1.46 36.27 37.33
CA SER A 9 -2.35 35.52 36.44
C SER A 9 -1.60 34.32 35.85
N ALA A 10 -1.99 33.11 36.25
CA ALA A 10 -1.49 31.87 35.67
C ALA A 10 -2.18 31.61 34.33
N ILE A 11 -1.47 31.85 33.22
CA ILE A 11 -1.90 31.46 31.88
C ILE A 11 -1.65 29.95 31.73
N LEU A 12 -2.72 29.16 31.84
CA LEU A 12 -2.71 27.73 31.51
C LEU A 12 -2.69 27.56 29.99
N LEU A 13 -1.50 27.34 29.43
CA LEU A 13 -1.36 26.85 28.06
C LEU A 13 -1.76 25.37 28.02
N PHE A 14 -2.96 25.07 27.54
CA PHE A 14 -3.36 23.72 27.15
C PHE A 14 -2.58 23.28 25.91
N SER A 15 -1.46 22.59 26.13
CA SER A 15 -0.77 21.85 25.07
C SER A 15 -1.60 20.61 24.71
N CYS A 16 -2.15 20.60 23.48
CA CYS A 16 -2.77 19.41 22.90
C CYS A 16 -1.70 18.33 22.70
N ASN A 17 -1.65 17.37 23.61
CA ASN A 17 -0.80 16.19 23.51
C ASN A 17 -1.35 15.24 22.43
N LYS A 18 -1.06 15.49 21.15
CA LYS A 18 -1.14 14.46 20.11
C LYS A 18 -0.11 13.39 20.50
N LYS A 19 -0.58 12.26 21.00
CA LYS A 19 0.24 11.07 21.28
C LYS A 19 0.86 10.56 19.97
N ILE A 20 1.98 11.14 19.56
CA ILE A 20 2.96 10.45 18.73
C ILE A 20 3.57 9.42 19.67
N ARG A 21 3.22 8.15 19.51
CA ARG A 21 3.88 7.09 20.26
C ARG A 21 5.35 7.08 19.83
N PRO A 22 6.31 7.30 20.74
CA PRO A 22 7.71 7.10 20.42
C PRO A 22 7.92 5.64 20.04
N TYR A 23 8.79 5.40 19.06
CA TYR A 23 9.31 4.08 18.73
C TYR A 23 9.75 3.40 20.03
N GLN A 24 9.17 2.24 20.33
CA GLN A 24 9.66 1.42 21.43
C GLN A 24 10.99 0.82 20.98
N ASP A 25 12.06 1.08 21.72
CA ASP A 25 13.31 0.35 21.55
C ASP A 25 13.00 -1.14 21.60
N ILE A 26 13.23 -1.80 20.46
CA ILE A 26 13.29 -3.25 20.41
C ILE A 26 14.58 -3.61 21.14
N ASP A 27 14.43 -4.08 22.37
CA ASP A 27 15.53 -4.58 23.20
C ASP A 27 16.36 -5.58 22.38
N ASN A 28 17.67 -5.30 22.26
CA ASN A 28 18.63 -5.99 21.40
C ASN A 28 18.90 -7.46 21.80
N THR A 29 18.10 -8.01 22.71
CA THR A 29 18.33 -9.31 23.34
C THR A 29 17.19 -10.32 23.20
N THR A 30 16.06 -9.96 22.60
CA THR A 30 15.04 -10.95 22.19
C THR A 30 14.88 -10.93 20.67
N SER A 31 15.37 -12.00 20.03
CA SER A 31 15.24 -12.16 18.57
C SER A 31 13.76 -12.06 18.19
N PHE A 32 13.39 -11.01 17.47
CA PHE A 32 12.05 -10.90 16.88
C PHE A 32 11.76 -12.13 16.03
N VAL A 33 10.87 -13.00 16.52
CA VAL A 33 10.44 -14.23 15.83
C VAL A 33 9.31 -13.89 14.88
N TYR A 34 9.44 -14.32 13.63
CA TYR A 34 8.41 -14.18 12.61
C TYR A 34 8.36 -15.43 11.72
N GLN A 35 7.23 -15.63 11.04
CA GLN A 35 7.09 -16.68 10.04
C GLN A 35 7.53 -16.16 8.66
N PRO A 36 8.55 -16.75 8.00
CA PRO A 36 9.06 -16.26 6.72
C PRO A 36 8.01 -16.14 5.63
N GLN A 37 7.13 -17.14 5.51
CA GLN A 37 6.04 -17.12 4.55
C GLN A 37 5.06 -15.96 4.82
N GLU A 38 4.68 -15.74 6.08
CA GLU A 38 3.79 -14.64 6.46
C GLU A 38 4.40 -13.26 6.10
N ALA A 39 5.69 -13.06 6.36
CA ALA A 39 6.36 -11.81 6.02
C ALA A 39 6.44 -11.59 4.50
N LYS A 40 6.69 -12.65 3.73
CA LYS A 40 6.63 -12.60 2.27
C LYS A 40 5.23 -12.22 1.78
N ASP A 41 4.19 -12.83 2.34
CA ASP A 41 2.79 -12.56 1.96
C ASP A 41 2.42 -11.11 2.28
N LEU A 42 2.85 -10.58 3.43
CA LEU A 42 2.70 -9.17 3.79
C LEU A 42 3.43 -8.26 2.79
N MET A 43 4.66 -8.59 2.41
CA MET A 43 5.44 -7.81 1.43
C MET A 43 4.73 -7.77 0.06
N GLU A 44 4.23 -8.91 -0.41
CA GLU A 44 3.50 -9.02 -1.67
C GLU A 44 2.19 -8.21 -1.63
N LYS A 45 1.43 -8.35 -0.54
CA LYS A 45 0.14 -7.69 -0.33
C LYS A 45 0.26 -6.18 -0.24
N HIS A 46 1.25 -5.68 0.49
CA HIS A 46 1.31 -4.28 0.87
C HIS A 46 2.26 -3.44 0.02
N CYS A 47 3.27 -4.04 -0.62
CA CYS A 47 4.38 -3.27 -1.20
C CYS A 47 4.58 -3.47 -2.71
N TYR A 48 4.25 -4.65 -3.27
CA TYR A 48 4.56 -4.99 -4.66
C TYR A 48 3.76 -4.22 -5.71
N THR A 49 2.73 -3.48 -5.31
CA THR A 49 2.04 -2.53 -6.21
C THR A 49 3.01 -1.48 -6.75
N CYS A 50 3.93 -0.99 -5.90
CA CYS A 50 4.92 0.00 -6.29
C CYS A 50 6.31 -0.62 -6.49
N HIS A 51 6.71 -1.52 -5.58
CA HIS A 51 8.03 -2.17 -5.57
C HIS A 51 8.03 -3.48 -6.38
N SER A 52 7.48 -3.46 -7.60
CA SER A 52 7.31 -4.69 -8.39
C SER A 52 8.64 -5.39 -8.67
N PRO A 53 8.74 -6.71 -8.42
CA PRO A 53 9.96 -7.48 -8.69
C PRO A 53 10.17 -7.78 -10.19
N THR A 54 9.16 -7.55 -11.03
CA THR A 54 9.20 -7.93 -12.45
C THR A 54 9.00 -6.77 -13.42
N ALA A 55 8.80 -5.54 -12.93
CA ALA A 55 8.65 -4.40 -13.82
C ALA A 55 9.95 -4.12 -14.61
N ALA A 56 9.82 -3.63 -15.84
CA ALA A 56 10.95 -3.18 -16.63
C ALA A 56 11.71 -2.04 -15.93
N GLU A 57 12.96 -1.81 -16.35
CA GLU A 57 13.83 -0.79 -15.77
C GLU A 57 13.32 0.64 -16.04
N GLU A 58 12.97 0.90 -17.31
CA GLU A 58 12.63 2.24 -17.80
C GLU A 58 11.13 2.47 -18.02
N GLU A 59 10.29 1.43 -17.88
CA GLU A 59 8.87 1.56 -18.15
C GLU A 59 7.97 1.03 -17.03
N GLY A 60 7.06 1.90 -16.58
CA GLY A 60 5.93 1.53 -15.73
C GLY A 60 6.30 1.15 -14.29
N ARG A 61 7.54 1.44 -13.87
CA ARG A 61 8.01 1.30 -12.50
C ARG A 61 7.72 2.56 -11.69
N ILE A 62 7.23 2.37 -10.47
CA ILE A 62 6.80 3.45 -9.56
C ILE A 62 7.77 3.63 -8.39
N ALA A 63 8.49 2.57 -8.03
CA ALA A 63 9.44 2.55 -6.91
C ALA A 63 10.58 1.57 -7.22
N PRO A 64 11.75 1.70 -6.55
CA PRO A 64 12.87 0.78 -6.73
C PRO A 64 12.45 -0.64 -6.32
N PRO A 65 12.93 -1.70 -6.99
CA PRO A 65 12.66 -3.07 -6.52
C PRO A 65 13.32 -3.30 -5.14
N PHE A 66 12.77 -4.20 -4.33
CA PHE A 66 13.31 -4.46 -3.00
C PHE A 66 14.77 -4.93 -2.98
N VAL A 67 15.22 -5.62 -4.03
CA VAL A 67 16.62 -5.98 -4.20
C VAL A 67 17.55 -4.76 -4.21
N ALA A 68 17.11 -3.61 -4.73
CA ALA A 68 17.90 -2.37 -4.70
C ALA A 68 18.05 -1.82 -3.27
N ILE A 69 17.03 -2.01 -2.44
CA ILE A 69 17.06 -1.62 -1.02
C ILE A 69 18.06 -2.51 -0.28
N LYS A 70 18.02 -3.83 -0.49
CA LYS A 70 19.02 -4.76 0.08
C LYS A 70 20.44 -4.42 -0.38
N ALA A 71 20.64 -4.29 -1.69
CA ALA A 71 21.94 -3.99 -2.28
C ALA A 71 22.54 -2.69 -1.72
N ARG A 72 21.70 -1.67 -1.48
CA ARG A 72 22.13 -0.40 -0.92
C ARG A 72 22.40 -0.48 0.58
N TYR A 73 21.43 -0.89 1.38
CA TYR A 73 21.54 -0.84 2.84
C TYR A 73 22.43 -1.96 3.38
N ILE A 74 22.19 -3.20 2.96
CA ILE A 74 22.89 -4.36 3.54
C ILE A 74 24.24 -4.52 2.86
N ASP A 75 24.25 -4.67 1.54
CA ASP A 75 25.44 -5.18 0.84
C ASP A 75 26.49 -4.09 0.61
N LYS A 76 26.08 -2.82 0.54
CA LYS A 76 26.97 -1.68 0.31
C LYS A 76 27.29 -0.90 1.58
N GLU A 77 26.29 -0.53 2.38
CA GLU A 77 26.52 0.21 3.62
C GLU A 77 26.80 -0.68 4.85
N GLY A 78 26.60 -2.00 4.74
CA GLY A 78 26.99 -2.93 5.81
C GLY A 78 26.06 -2.95 7.02
N TYR A 79 24.80 -2.53 6.87
CA TYR A 79 23.83 -2.55 7.97
C TYR A 79 23.71 -3.96 8.55
N ASN A 80 23.79 -4.07 9.88
CA ASN A 80 23.41 -5.30 10.56
C ASN A 80 21.89 -5.46 10.60
N ARG A 81 21.42 -6.64 11.02
CA ARG A 81 19.98 -6.97 11.02
C ARG A 81 19.12 -5.98 11.79
N ALA A 82 19.56 -5.56 12.98
CA ALA A 82 18.80 -4.64 13.82
C ALA A 82 18.76 -3.23 13.22
N GLU A 83 19.90 -2.74 12.73
CA GLU A 83 20.01 -1.45 12.06
C GLU A 83 19.14 -1.40 10.79
N PHE A 84 19.16 -2.47 9.99
CA PHE A 84 18.36 -2.57 8.77
C PHE A 84 16.86 -2.54 9.08
N ILE A 85 16.40 -3.36 10.02
CA ILE A 85 15.00 -3.39 10.45
C ILE A 85 14.56 -2.00 10.96
N LYS A 86 15.39 -1.35 11.78
CA LYS A 86 15.14 0.00 12.29
C LYS A 86 15.03 1.00 11.16
N ALA A 87 16.02 1.06 10.26
CA ALA A 87 16.07 2.01 9.15
C ALA A 87 14.85 1.88 8.22
N ILE A 88 14.48 0.65 7.84
CA ILE A 88 13.30 0.43 7.00
C ILE A 88 12.01 0.80 7.75
N SER A 89 11.92 0.46 9.04
CA SER A 89 10.73 0.78 9.84
C SER A 89 10.54 2.29 10.03
N GLU A 90 11.62 3.02 10.30
CA GLU A 90 11.61 4.48 10.45
C GLU A 90 11.27 5.18 9.12
N PHE A 91 11.90 4.75 8.02
CA PHE A 91 11.59 5.29 6.70
C PHE A 91 10.13 5.08 6.33
N VAL A 92 9.58 3.88 6.52
CA VAL A 92 8.19 3.58 6.19
C VAL A 92 7.20 4.34 7.07
N ALA A 93 7.53 4.54 8.35
CA ALA A 93 6.68 5.30 9.28
C ALA A 93 6.62 6.81 8.94
N ASN A 94 7.73 7.37 8.46
CA ASN A 94 7.81 8.76 8.05
C ASN A 94 8.75 8.94 6.83
N PRO A 95 8.25 8.65 5.61
CA PRO A 95 9.09 8.75 4.42
C PRO A 95 9.41 10.21 4.11
N THR A 96 10.69 10.54 4.06
CA THR A 96 11.20 11.86 3.66
C THR A 96 12.45 11.70 2.81
N ASP A 97 12.82 12.75 2.06
CA ASP A 97 14.08 12.78 1.30
C ASP A 97 15.29 12.58 2.22
N ASP A 98 15.29 13.25 3.37
CA ASP A 98 16.40 13.23 4.34
C ASP A 98 16.65 11.85 4.95
N ASN A 99 15.59 11.04 5.06
CA ASN A 99 15.66 9.70 5.66
C ASN A 99 15.85 8.59 4.60
N ALA A 100 15.95 8.94 3.32
CA ALA A 100 16.16 7.98 2.24
C ALA A 100 17.64 7.77 1.96
N LEU A 101 18.08 6.51 1.80
CA LEU A 101 19.45 6.20 1.38
C LEU A 101 19.57 5.97 -0.14
N LEU A 102 18.45 5.71 -0.82
CA LEU A 102 18.39 5.55 -2.28
C LEU A 102 18.05 6.90 -2.94
N TYR A 103 18.95 7.88 -2.84
CA TYR A 103 18.73 9.22 -3.41
C TYR A 103 18.41 9.21 -4.92
N GLY A 104 19.02 8.29 -5.68
CA GLY A 104 18.72 8.11 -7.10
C GLY A 104 17.28 7.67 -7.35
N ALA A 105 16.74 6.79 -6.50
CA ALA A 105 15.35 6.35 -6.58
C ALA A 105 14.40 7.49 -6.20
N VAL A 106 14.73 8.26 -5.16
CA VAL A 106 13.95 9.44 -4.77
C VAL A 106 13.91 10.46 -5.91
N ARG A 107 15.05 10.76 -6.56
CA ARG A 107 15.07 11.65 -7.72
C ARG A 107 14.25 11.12 -8.90
N LYS A 108 14.28 9.80 -9.16
CA LYS A 108 13.58 9.18 -10.29
C LYS A 108 12.06 9.05 -10.05
N PHE A 109 11.65 8.71 -8.84
CA PHE A 109 10.28 8.28 -8.53
C PHE A 109 9.51 9.21 -7.57
N GLY A 110 10.22 10.11 -6.88
CA GLY A 110 9.72 10.84 -5.72
C GLY A 110 9.80 10.03 -4.43
N VAL A 111 9.47 10.67 -3.31
CA VAL A 111 9.37 10.01 -2.00
C VAL A 111 8.19 9.05 -1.97
N MET A 112 8.37 7.89 -1.33
CA MET A 112 7.29 6.97 -1.04
C MET A 112 6.16 7.70 -0.27
N PRO A 113 4.93 7.73 -0.77
CA PRO A 113 3.82 8.36 -0.06
C PRO A 113 3.54 7.61 1.24
N LYS A 114 3.31 8.35 2.33
CA LYS A 114 2.99 7.76 3.64
C LYS A 114 1.83 6.77 3.52
N GLN A 115 2.03 5.57 4.06
CA GLN A 115 1.04 4.50 4.11
C GLN A 115 0.81 4.08 5.56
N VAL A 116 -0.38 3.55 5.83
CA VAL A 116 -0.70 2.88 7.10
C VAL A 116 -0.64 1.38 6.85
N PHE A 117 0.12 0.67 7.68
CA PHE A 117 0.26 -0.78 7.62
C PHE A 117 -0.18 -1.40 8.95
N PRO A 118 -0.59 -2.69 8.95
CA PRO A 118 -0.86 -3.42 10.19
C PRO A 118 0.36 -3.42 11.13
N ASP A 119 0.09 -3.48 12.43
CA ASP A 119 1.13 -3.55 13.46
C ASP A 119 2.13 -4.67 13.16
N SER A 120 3.43 -4.39 13.34
CA SER A 120 4.57 -5.27 13.05
C SER A 120 4.80 -5.64 11.58
N ALA A 121 3.92 -5.32 10.63
CA ALA A 121 4.07 -5.76 9.23
C ALA A 121 5.40 -5.28 8.62
N THR A 122 5.75 -4.01 8.81
CA THR A 122 7.01 -3.44 8.32
C THR A 122 8.23 -4.13 8.94
N VAL A 123 8.19 -4.44 10.24
CA VAL A 123 9.26 -5.13 10.95
C VAL A 123 9.45 -6.55 10.40
N LYS A 124 8.35 -7.28 10.19
CA LYS A 124 8.36 -8.63 9.58
C LYS A 124 8.95 -8.60 8.16
N ILE A 125 8.51 -7.65 7.34
CA ILE A 125 8.98 -7.49 5.96
C ILE A 125 10.49 -7.16 5.96
N ALA A 126 10.95 -6.23 6.78
CA ALA A 126 12.36 -5.86 6.85
C ALA A 126 13.21 -7.04 7.37
N ALA A 127 12.73 -7.77 8.37
CA ALA A 127 13.40 -8.99 8.85
C ALA A 127 13.53 -10.03 7.74
N PHE A 128 12.45 -10.29 6.99
CA PHE A 128 12.46 -11.19 5.84
C PHE A 128 13.44 -10.76 4.75
N MET A 129 13.41 -9.46 4.40
CA MET A 129 14.32 -8.88 3.44
C MET A 129 15.78 -9.03 3.88
N TYR A 130 16.09 -8.99 5.17
CA TYR A 130 17.46 -9.21 5.64
C TYR A 130 17.86 -10.68 5.54
N ASP A 131 17.01 -11.56 6.10
CA ASP A 131 17.33 -12.97 6.30
C ASP A 131 17.35 -13.78 4.99
N TYR A 132 16.58 -13.34 3.99
CA TYR A 132 16.39 -14.06 2.72
C TYR A 132 16.71 -13.22 1.48
N LYS A 133 17.03 -13.91 0.38
CA LYS A 133 17.02 -13.33 -0.95
C LYS A 133 15.58 -12.98 -1.33
N VAL A 134 15.40 -11.82 -1.95
CA VAL A 134 14.10 -11.41 -2.51
C VAL A 134 14.14 -11.49 -4.03
N GLN A 135 12.94 -11.58 -4.64
CA GLN A 135 12.82 -11.54 -6.10
C GLN A 135 13.38 -10.24 -6.66
N ALA A 136 14.15 -10.38 -7.73
CA ALA A 136 14.80 -9.28 -8.42
C ALA A 136 14.35 -9.25 -9.89
N PRO A 137 14.20 -8.06 -10.50
CA PRO A 137 14.04 -7.95 -11.94
C PRO A 137 15.28 -8.50 -12.64
N THR A 138 15.09 -9.10 -13.82
CA THR A 138 16.18 -9.71 -14.61
C THR A 138 17.30 -8.70 -14.95
N TRP A 139 16.96 -7.43 -15.15
CA TRP A 139 17.90 -6.35 -15.46
C TRP A 139 18.70 -5.84 -14.24
N PHE A 140 18.28 -6.15 -13.01
CA PHE A 140 18.83 -5.45 -11.83
C PHE A 140 20.32 -5.73 -11.62
N GLN A 141 20.75 -6.98 -11.86
CA GLN A 141 22.15 -7.35 -11.65
C GLN A 141 23.09 -6.55 -12.56
N GLU A 142 22.79 -6.48 -13.85
CA GLU A 142 23.56 -5.70 -14.82
C GLU A 142 23.53 -4.21 -14.48
N HIS A 143 22.35 -3.67 -14.14
CA HIS A 143 22.19 -2.28 -13.70
C HIS A 143 23.10 -1.96 -12.50
N TRP A 144 23.10 -2.80 -11.48
CA TRP A 144 23.89 -2.57 -10.27
C TRP A 144 25.40 -2.64 -10.54
N GLN A 145 25.82 -3.61 -11.35
CA GLN A 145 27.22 -3.74 -11.77
C GLN A 145 27.69 -2.55 -12.61
N GLY A 146 26.83 -2.03 -13.51
CA GLY A 146 27.09 -0.84 -14.32
C GLY A 146 27.35 0.43 -13.49
N HIS A 147 26.96 0.45 -12.22
CA HIS A 147 27.23 1.53 -11.28
C HIS A 147 28.45 1.25 -10.36
N GLY A 148 29.40 0.46 -10.84
CA GLY A 148 30.68 0.20 -10.17
C GLY A 148 30.63 -0.86 -9.06
N ASN A 149 29.58 -1.69 -9.02
CA ASN A 149 29.41 -2.75 -8.01
C ASN A 149 29.62 -4.14 -8.66
N SER A 150 30.76 -4.33 -9.31
CA SER A 150 31.12 -5.57 -10.02
C SER A 150 31.18 -6.77 -9.07
N GLY A 151 30.71 -7.94 -9.53
CA GLY A 151 30.75 -9.17 -8.74
C GLY A 151 29.76 -9.23 -7.57
N TRP A 152 28.81 -8.29 -7.50
CA TRP A 152 27.77 -8.30 -6.48
C TRP A 152 26.86 -9.54 -6.59
N GLU A 153 26.61 -10.17 -5.43
CA GLU A 153 25.58 -11.17 -5.22
C GLU A 153 24.67 -10.70 -4.08
N GLN A 154 23.37 -10.98 -4.20
CA GLN A 154 22.39 -10.65 -3.16
C GLN A 154 22.64 -11.46 -1.88
N SER A 155 22.74 -10.76 -0.75
CA SER A 155 22.81 -11.39 0.58
C SER A 155 21.51 -12.09 1.01
N GLY A 156 21.65 -13.05 1.92
CA GLY A 156 20.53 -13.77 2.54
C GLY A 156 20.41 -15.21 2.06
N LYS A 157 19.57 -15.99 2.76
CA LYS A 157 19.29 -17.40 2.45
C LYS A 157 18.33 -17.49 1.27
N GLU A 158 18.37 -18.60 0.52
CA GLU A 158 17.31 -18.90 -0.43
C GLU A 158 15.98 -19.11 0.30
N PHE A 159 14.92 -18.46 -0.19
CA PHE A 159 13.58 -18.67 0.34
C PHE A 159 12.86 -19.73 -0.48
N VAL A 160 12.55 -20.86 0.15
CA VAL A 160 11.71 -21.90 -0.43
C VAL A 160 10.31 -21.71 0.12
N ALA A 161 9.38 -21.27 -0.74
CA ALA A 161 7.98 -21.16 -0.37
C ALA A 161 7.44 -22.55 -0.01
N VAL A 162 6.67 -22.64 1.07
CA VAL A 162 6.00 -23.89 1.42
C VAL A 162 4.92 -24.13 0.38
N ALA A 163 5.07 -25.17 -0.43
CA ALA A 163 4.04 -25.59 -1.37
C ALA A 163 2.81 -26.04 -0.56
N LYS A 164 1.79 -25.18 -0.52
CA LYS A 164 0.47 -25.48 0.03
C LYS A 164 -0.56 -25.28 -1.06
N ASP A 165 -1.61 -26.08 -1.04
CA ASP A 165 -2.78 -25.82 -1.88
C ASP A 165 -3.37 -24.46 -1.50
N LYS A 166 -3.57 -23.60 -2.50
CA LYS A 166 -4.20 -22.30 -2.28
C LYS A 166 -5.63 -22.52 -1.74
N THR A 167 -5.90 -21.96 -0.57
CA THR A 167 -7.26 -21.86 -0.02
C THR A 167 -8.09 -20.89 -0.86
N TYR A 168 -9.42 -20.86 -0.68
CA TYR A 168 -10.26 -19.84 -1.30
C TYR A 168 -9.88 -18.41 -0.90
N GLU A 169 -9.34 -18.23 0.31
CA GLU A 169 -8.79 -16.96 0.75
C GLU A 169 -7.57 -16.56 -0.08
N ASP A 170 -6.62 -17.48 -0.27
CA ASP A 170 -5.40 -17.25 -1.05
C ASP A 170 -5.76 -16.88 -2.51
N ILE A 171 -6.73 -17.59 -3.12
CA ILE A 171 -7.18 -17.34 -4.50
C ILE A 171 -7.85 -15.97 -4.63
N GLY A 172 -8.80 -15.67 -3.74
CA GLY A 172 -9.52 -14.40 -3.79
C GLY A 172 -8.60 -13.20 -3.52
N LEU A 173 -7.65 -13.34 -2.59
CA LEU A 173 -6.64 -12.31 -2.33
C LEU A 173 -5.71 -12.13 -3.53
N GLU A 174 -5.27 -13.20 -4.18
CA GLU A 174 -4.47 -13.12 -5.40
C GLU A 174 -5.20 -12.33 -6.51
N HIS A 175 -6.48 -12.62 -6.74
CA HIS A 175 -7.29 -11.92 -7.73
C HIS A 175 -7.46 -10.43 -7.38
N ALA A 176 -7.81 -10.13 -6.12
CA ALA A 176 -8.01 -8.76 -5.65
C ALA A 176 -6.72 -7.93 -5.71
N LEU A 177 -5.62 -8.46 -5.16
CA LEU A 177 -4.35 -7.75 -5.04
C LEU A 177 -3.61 -7.68 -6.37
N GLY A 178 -3.70 -8.72 -7.21
CA GLY A 178 -3.20 -8.69 -8.58
C GLY A 178 -3.92 -7.65 -9.43
N THR A 179 -5.25 -7.57 -9.32
CA THR A 179 -6.03 -6.53 -10.02
C THR A 179 -5.72 -5.13 -9.47
N LYS A 180 -5.61 -4.98 -8.14
CA LYS A 180 -5.15 -3.74 -7.50
C LYS A 180 -3.79 -3.31 -8.03
N LYS A 181 -2.85 -4.24 -8.19
CA LYS A 181 -1.50 -3.97 -8.71
C LYS A 181 -1.56 -3.41 -10.12
N ILE A 182 -2.35 -3.99 -11.03
CA ILE A 182 -2.48 -3.49 -12.41
C ILE A 182 -3.14 -2.12 -12.47
N LEU A 183 -4.23 -1.90 -11.72
CA LEU A 183 -4.89 -0.60 -11.67
C LEU A 183 -3.99 0.48 -11.04
N GLY A 184 -3.34 0.14 -9.92
CA GLY A 184 -2.40 1.02 -9.23
C GLY A 184 -1.20 1.37 -10.11
N LYS A 185 -0.63 0.39 -10.81
CA LYS A 185 0.47 0.60 -11.77
C LYS A 185 0.12 1.67 -12.80
N ASN A 186 -1.02 1.49 -13.47
CA ASN A 186 -1.45 2.40 -14.54
C ASN A 186 -1.82 3.79 -14.01
N LEU A 187 -2.54 3.86 -12.88
CA LEU A 187 -2.91 5.11 -12.24
C LEU A 187 -1.67 5.91 -11.83
N MET A 188 -0.78 5.31 -11.03
CA MET A 188 0.41 6.00 -10.53
C MET A 188 1.37 6.38 -11.66
N GLY A 189 1.56 5.48 -12.64
CA GLY A 189 2.39 5.78 -13.81
C GLY A 189 1.85 6.95 -14.64
N THR A 190 0.53 7.07 -14.77
CA THR A 190 -0.07 8.21 -15.48
C THR A 190 0.00 9.49 -14.67
N ILE A 191 -0.19 9.43 -13.35
CA ILE A 191 0.02 10.60 -12.47
C ILE A 191 1.46 11.11 -12.58
N GLN A 192 2.46 10.22 -12.51
CA GLN A 192 3.87 10.61 -12.61
C GLN A 192 4.20 11.22 -13.98
N LYS A 193 3.68 10.66 -15.08
CA LYS A 193 4.00 11.10 -16.45
C LYS A 193 3.20 12.30 -16.94
N LYS A 194 1.92 12.41 -16.55
CA LYS A 194 0.94 13.34 -17.14
C LYS A 194 0.14 14.15 -16.11
N GLY A 195 0.36 13.92 -14.82
CA GLY A 195 -0.36 14.59 -13.74
C GLY A 195 -1.76 14.02 -13.46
N THR A 196 -2.35 14.49 -12.36
CA THR A 196 -3.61 13.95 -11.82
C THR A 196 -4.82 14.14 -12.74
N ILE A 197 -4.90 15.26 -13.47
CA ILE A 197 -6.03 15.56 -14.37
C ILE A 197 -6.11 14.54 -15.51
N GLU A 198 -4.99 14.24 -16.15
CA GLU A 198 -4.92 13.25 -17.23
C GLU A 198 -5.11 11.82 -16.70
N ALA A 199 -4.58 11.51 -15.52
CA ALA A 199 -4.81 10.22 -14.88
C ALA A 199 -6.30 9.95 -14.62
N MET A 200 -7.08 10.96 -14.27
CA MET A 200 -8.54 10.81 -14.11
C MET A 200 -9.25 10.52 -15.43
N ALA A 201 -8.89 11.21 -16.52
CA ALA A 201 -9.46 10.96 -17.84
C ALA A 201 -9.12 9.54 -18.31
N PHE A 202 -7.86 9.13 -18.14
CA PHE A 202 -7.42 7.76 -18.41
C PHE A 202 -8.23 6.75 -17.60
N CYS A 203 -8.32 6.91 -16.28
CA CYS A 203 -9.03 5.95 -15.42
C CYS A 203 -10.54 5.92 -15.68
N ASN A 204 -11.16 7.03 -16.11
CA ASN A 204 -12.57 7.05 -16.49
C ASN A 204 -12.87 6.08 -17.63
N VAL A 205 -11.94 5.93 -18.58
CA VAL A 205 -12.08 5.05 -19.74
C VAL A 205 -11.51 3.65 -19.47
N GLN A 206 -10.32 3.57 -18.87
CA GLN A 206 -9.50 2.36 -18.85
C GLN A 206 -9.68 1.50 -17.59
N ALA A 207 -10.24 2.02 -16.49
CA ALA A 207 -10.31 1.25 -15.24
C ALA A 207 -11.22 0.02 -15.33
N ILE A 208 -12.33 0.10 -16.07
CA ILE A 208 -13.22 -1.06 -16.30
C ILE A 208 -12.55 -2.07 -17.24
N PRO A 209 -12.07 -1.70 -18.45
CA PRO A 209 -11.35 -2.62 -19.33
C PRO A 209 -10.16 -3.33 -18.66
N LEU A 210 -9.38 -2.63 -17.83
CA LEU A 210 -8.30 -3.25 -17.07
C LEU A 210 -8.81 -4.27 -16.04
N THR A 211 -9.94 -4.00 -15.40
CA THR A 211 -10.58 -4.95 -14.46
C THR A 211 -11.13 -6.17 -15.20
N ASP A 212 -11.74 -5.97 -16.36
CA ASP A 212 -12.28 -7.04 -17.21
C ASP A 212 -11.14 -7.92 -17.76
N SER A 213 -10.02 -7.33 -18.17
CA SER A 213 -8.83 -8.09 -18.57
C SER A 213 -8.32 -9.00 -17.45
N MET A 214 -8.35 -8.54 -16.19
CA MET A 214 -7.97 -9.38 -15.06
C MET A 214 -9.01 -10.47 -14.76
N SER A 215 -10.30 -10.17 -14.98
CA SER A 215 -11.38 -11.16 -14.89
C SER A 215 -11.13 -12.32 -15.87
N VAL A 216 -10.78 -12.01 -17.11
CA VAL A 216 -10.41 -13.02 -18.13
C VAL A 216 -9.16 -13.79 -17.71
N ASN A 217 -8.10 -13.10 -17.29
CA ASN A 217 -6.83 -13.72 -16.90
C ASN A 217 -6.98 -14.72 -15.73
N TYR A 218 -7.87 -14.42 -14.78
CA TYR A 218 -8.10 -15.27 -13.62
C TYR A 218 -9.26 -16.26 -13.79
N HIS A 219 -9.96 -16.24 -14.93
CA HIS A 219 -11.21 -17.00 -15.12
C HIS A 219 -12.21 -16.75 -13.98
N ALA A 220 -12.32 -15.50 -13.55
CA ALA A 220 -13.15 -15.07 -12.42
C ALA A 220 -13.94 -13.81 -12.80
N THR A 221 -15.07 -13.56 -12.15
CA THR A 221 -15.73 -12.25 -12.22
C THR A 221 -15.12 -11.34 -11.17
N ILE A 222 -14.49 -10.23 -11.57
CA ILE A 222 -13.86 -9.28 -10.63
C ILE A 222 -14.56 -7.92 -10.75
N LYS A 223 -15.05 -7.41 -9.62
CA LYS A 223 -15.66 -6.09 -9.52
C LYS A 223 -15.08 -5.29 -8.37
N ARG A 224 -15.12 -3.96 -8.51
CA ARG A 224 -14.95 -3.02 -7.41
C ARG A 224 -16.25 -2.29 -7.21
N VAL A 225 -16.84 -2.43 -6.03
CA VAL A 225 -18.13 -1.82 -5.71
C VAL A 225 -18.02 -0.93 -4.48
N SER A 226 -18.95 0.01 -4.36
CA SER A 226 -18.97 0.98 -3.26
C SER A 226 -20.38 1.47 -2.96
N ASP A 227 -20.58 1.88 -1.70
CA ASP A 227 -21.75 2.61 -1.23
C ASP A 227 -21.70 4.11 -1.57
N LYS A 228 -20.52 4.62 -1.93
CA LYS A 228 -20.26 5.97 -2.46
C LYS A 228 -19.50 5.85 -3.78
N ASN A 229 -20.16 5.30 -4.79
CA ASN A 229 -19.55 5.01 -6.08
C ASN A 229 -19.32 6.29 -6.91
N ARG A 230 -18.22 6.30 -7.68
CA ARG A 230 -17.93 7.37 -8.65
C ARG A 230 -18.54 7.07 -10.00
N ASN A 231 -18.26 5.86 -10.48
CA ASN A 231 -18.90 5.30 -11.65
C ASN A 231 -20.20 4.59 -11.21
N PRO A 232 -21.37 4.90 -11.80
CA PRO A 232 -22.63 4.21 -11.55
C PRO A 232 -22.55 2.68 -11.64
N ASN A 233 -21.70 2.14 -12.52
CA ASN A 233 -21.52 0.70 -12.70
C ASN A 233 -20.84 0.01 -11.51
N ASN A 234 -20.25 0.79 -10.59
CA ASN A 234 -19.60 0.30 -9.37
C ASN A 234 -20.49 0.45 -8.13
N LYS A 235 -21.81 0.61 -8.30
CA LYS A 235 -22.74 0.67 -7.17
C LYS A 235 -22.84 -0.70 -6.51
N ALA A 236 -22.65 -0.74 -5.19
CA ALA A 236 -22.80 -1.97 -4.41
C ALA A 236 -24.27 -2.43 -4.34
N ASN A 237 -24.48 -3.74 -4.42
CA ASN A 237 -25.78 -4.37 -4.19
C ASN A 237 -26.08 -4.55 -2.69
N ALA A 238 -27.28 -5.05 -2.36
CA ALA A 238 -27.73 -5.18 -0.97
C ALA A 238 -26.82 -6.06 -0.09
N GLU A 239 -26.28 -7.15 -0.65
CA GLU A 239 -25.36 -8.04 0.06
C GLU A 239 -23.99 -7.38 0.26
N GLU A 240 -23.45 -6.76 -0.78
CA GLU A 240 -22.17 -6.05 -0.75
C GLU A 240 -22.17 -4.88 0.25
N LEU A 241 -23.30 -4.18 0.41
CA LEU A 241 -23.46 -3.13 1.41
C LEU A 241 -23.31 -3.64 2.85
N ILE A 242 -23.72 -4.88 3.14
CA ILE A 242 -23.55 -5.51 4.46
C ILE A 242 -22.04 -5.68 4.75
N TYR A 243 -21.28 -6.18 3.78
CA TYR A 243 -19.84 -6.37 3.94
C TYR A 243 -19.05 -5.06 3.98
N ILE A 244 -19.43 -4.05 3.19
CA ILE A 244 -18.87 -2.69 3.32
C ILE A 244 -19.05 -2.17 4.75
N LYS A 245 -20.26 -2.31 5.31
CA LYS A 245 -20.55 -1.87 6.69
C LYS A 245 -19.72 -2.66 7.71
N LYS A 246 -19.54 -3.97 7.51
CA LYS A 246 -18.66 -4.79 8.36
C LYS A 246 -17.22 -4.29 8.32
N PHE A 247 -16.63 -4.12 7.14
CA PHE A 247 -15.24 -3.67 7.02
C PHE A 247 -15.03 -2.26 7.57
N LYS A 248 -16.02 -1.36 7.41
CA LYS A 248 -15.96 -0.03 8.05
C LYS A 248 -15.86 -0.12 9.57
N LYS A 249 -16.61 -1.03 10.20
CA LYS A 249 -16.54 -1.27 11.64
C LYS A 249 -15.19 -1.85 12.05
N ASP A 250 -14.72 -2.87 11.33
CA ASP A 250 -13.43 -3.52 11.60
C ASP A 250 -12.29 -2.49 11.54
N LEU A 251 -12.29 -1.61 10.52
CA LEU A 251 -11.27 -0.59 10.33
C LEU A 251 -11.28 0.49 11.44
N VAL A 252 -12.47 0.94 11.86
CA VAL A 252 -12.63 1.88 13.00
C VAL A 252 -12.14 1.25 14.31
N ALA A 253 -12.32 -0.07 14.47
CA ALA A 253 -11.81 -0.83 15.60
C ALA A 253 -10.30 -1.16 15.49
N ASN A 254 -9.62 -0.69 14.43
CA ASN A 254 -8.23 -1.00 14.12
C ASN A 254 -7.94 -2.51 14.01
N ILE A 255 -8.92 -3.27 13.50
CA ILE A 255 -8.82 -4.70 13.25
C ILE A 255 -8.43 -4.90 11.78
N ASP A 256 -7.37 -5.67 11.52
CA ASP A 256 -7.07 -6.09 10.14
C ASP A 256 -8.19 -7.00 9.64
N SER A 257 -8.89 -6.53 8.62
CA SER A 257 -10.08 -7.21 8.11
C SER A 257 -9.68 -8.47 7.33
N LYS A 258 -10.13 -9.63 7.81
CA LYS A 258 -10.09 -10.87 7.02
C LYS A 258 -11.11 -10.80 5.88
N PRO A 259 -10.83 -11.41 4.71
CA PRO A 259 -11.82 -11.50 3.65
C PRO A 259 -13.10 -12.22 4.09
N VAL A 260 -14.21 -11.86 3.48
CA VAL A 260 -15.46 -12.62 3.61
C VAL A 260 -15.56 -13.59 2.45
N ILE A 261 -15.78 -14.87 2.74
CA ILE A 261 -15.89 -15.95 1.76
C ILE A 261 -17.27 -16.59 1.94
N VAL A 262 -18.04 -16.65 0.86
CA VAL A 262 -19.37 -17.27 0.83
C VAL A 262 -19.43 -18.25 -0.32
N GLU A 263 -19.70 -19.51 0.00
CA GLU A 263 -19.90 -20.53 -1.01
C GLU A 263 -21.37 -20.57 -1.45
N LYS A 264 -21.62 -20.48 -2.76
CA LYS A 264 -22.96 -20.52 -3.36
C LYS A 264 -22.97 -21.51 -4.51
N GLY A 265 -23.47 -22.71 -4.26
CA GLY A 265 -23.44 -23.79 -5.25
C GLY A 265 -22.00 -24.19 -5.60
N ASP A 266 -21.66 -24.14 -6.89
CA ASP A 266 -20.34 -24.38 -7.47
C ASP A 266 -19.43 -23.14 -7.47
N LYS A 267 -19.93 -21.98 -7.03
CA LYS A 267 -19.16 -20.74 -6.97
C LYS A 267 -18.72 -20.38 -5.56
N VAL A 268 -17.60 -19.67 -5.49
CA VAL A 268 -17.09 -18.99 -4.31
C VAL A 268 -17.19 -17.48 -4.53
N HIS A 269 -17.84 -16.79 -3.60
CA HIS A 269 -17.92 -15.34 -3.55
C HIS A 269 -16.93 -14.82 -2.50
N PHE A 270 -16.03 -13.95 -2.91
CA PHE A 270 -14.97 -13.38 -2.10
C PHE A 270 -15.11 -11.86 -2.04
N TYR A 271 -15.01 -11.30 -0.83
CA TYR A 271 -15.11 -9.87 -0.59
C TYR A 271 -13.94 -9.35 0.25
N TYR A 272 -13.34 -8.24 -0.15
CA TYR A 272 -12.18 -7.66 0.53
C TYR A 272 -12.16 -6.13 0.48
N PRO A 273 -11.85 -5.40 1.57
CA PRO A 273 -11.94 -3.95 1.59
C PRO A 273 -10.88 -3.25 0.75
N ILE A 274 -11.25 -2.05 0.30
CA ILE A 274 -10.38 -1.10 -0.38
C ILE A 274 -10.20 0.10 0.56
N PRO A 275 -9.17 0.10 1.43
CA PRO A 275 -8.89 1.23 2.31
C PRO A 275 -8.29 2.41 1.54
N THR A 276 -8.59 3.63 1.96
CA THR A 276 -7.97 4.87 1.47
C THR A 276 -6.61 5.11 2.12
N ASN A 277 -5.72 5.77 1.37
CA ASN A 277 -4.46 6.33 1.86
C ASN A 277 -4.32 7.80 1.42
N ALA A 278 -3.22 8.45 1.80
CA ALA A 278 -2.93 9.85 1.46
C ALA A 278 -3.12 10.16 -0.04
N MET A 279 -2.70 9.27 -0.93
CA MET A 279 -2.83 9.47 -2.37
C MET A 279 -4.27 9.42 -2.85
N CYS A 280 -5.11 8.56 -2.24
CA CYS A 280 -6.53 8.49 -2.56
C CYS A 280 -7.22 9.85 -2.33
N LEU A 281 -6.78 10.60 -1.32
CA LEU A 281 -7.43 11.84 -0.90
C LEU A 281 -7.30 12.98 -1.90
N GLN A 282 -6.32 12.92 -2.81
CA GLN A 282 -6.19 13.89 -3.90
C GLN A 282 -7.42 13.92 -4.80
N CYS A 283 -8.20 12.83 -4.85
CA CYS A 283 -9.40 12.70 -5.68
C CYS A 283 -10.66 12.28 -4.90
N HIS A 284 -10.50 11.66 -3.72
CA HIS A 284 -11.59 11.14 -2.89
C HIS A 284 -11.70 11.84 -1.53
N GLY A 285 -10.78 12.75 -1.20
CA GLY A 285 -10.73 13.42 0.10
C GLY A 285 -11.81 14.49 0.30
N THR A 286 -11.66 15.28 1.35
CA THR A 286 -12.49 16.47 1.59
C THR A 286 -12.15 17.59 0.60
N ALA A 287 -12.90 18.71 0.65
CA ALA A 287 -12.66 19.85 -0.23
C ALA A 287 -11.26 20.46 -0.03
N GLU A 288 -10.69 20.32 1.17
CA GLU A 288 -9.34 20.76 1.51
C GLU A 288 -8.26 19.87 0.90
N ASN A 289 -8.57 18.59 0.64
CA ASN A 289 -7.62 17.66 0.03
C ASN A 289 -7.63 17.73 -1.51
N ILE A 290 -8.79 18.04 -2.11
CA ILE A 290 -8.99 17.99 -3.56
C ILE A 290 -8.76 19.38 -4.15
N ARG A 291 -7.77 19.50 -5.04
CA ARG A 291 -7.50 20.75 -5.75
C ARG A 291 -8.72 21.19 -6.59
N PRO A 292 -9.04 22.49 -6.70
CA PRO A 292 -10.23 22.98 -7.41
C PRO A 292 -10.39 22.45 -8.85
N GLU A 293 -9.30 22.41 -9.62
CA GLU A 293 -9.25 21.87 -10.98
C GLU A 293 -9.52 20.37 -11.05
N VAL A 294 -9.10 19.62 -10.02
CA VAL A 294 -9.39 18.19 -9.90
C VAL A 294 -10.88 18.02 -9.64
N GLN A 295 -11.45 18.82 -8.73
CA GLN A 295 -12.88 18.79 -8.43
C GLN A 295 -13.74 19.16 -9.65
N MET A 296 -13.33 20.17 -10.43
CA MET A 296 -14.01 20.53 -11.69
C MET A 296 -13.97 19.39 -12.70
N LYS A 297 -12.81 18.73 -12.89
CA LYS A 297 -12.69 17.60 -13.79
C LYS A 297 -13.52 16.40 -13.33
N ILE A 298 -13.59 16.14 -12.02
CA ILE A 298 -14.46 15.09 -11.46
C ILE A 298 -15.91 15.37 -11.81
N LYS A 299 -16.42 16.58 -11.56
CA LYS A 299 -17.80 16.96 -11.90
C LYS A 299 -18.11 16.82 -13.39
N GLY A 300 -17.15 17.17 -14.25
CA GLY A 300 -17.30 17.03 -15.70
C GLY A 300 -17.36 15.58 -16.18
N LEU A 301 -16.51 14.70 -15.64
CA LEU A 301 -16.49 13.28 -16.01
C LEU A 301 -17.58 12.44 -15.30
N TYR A 302 -17.99 12.87 -14.11
CA TYR A 302 -18.90 12.15 -13.23
C TYR A 302 -19.90 13.13 -12.57
N PRO A 303 -20.97 13.52 -13.29
CA PRO A 303 -21.97 14.47 -12.77
C PRO A 303 -22.67 13.98 -11.48
N ASN A 304 -22.74 12.66 -11.29
CA ASN A 304 -23.37 12.01 -10.14
C ASN A 304 -22.34 11.39 -9.17
N ASP A 305 -21.11 11.93 -9.11
CA ASP A 305 -20.06 11.40 -8.22
C ASP A 305 -20.47 11.48 -6.75
N LEU A 306 -20.39 10.35 -6.04
CA LEU A 306 -20.57 10.28 -4.60
C LEU A 306 -19.25 10.09 -3.84
N ALA A 307 -18.14 9.90 -4.56
CA ALA A 307 -16.90 9.38 -4.02
C ALA A 307 -15.96 10.45 -3.46
N THR A 308 -16.45 11.36 -2.62
CA THR A 308 -15.67 12.44 -2.00
C THR A 308 -15.90 12.47 -0.49
N GLY A 309 -15.10 13.26 0.23
CA GLY A 309 -15.21 13.42 1.69
C GLY A 309 -14.61 12.27 2.49
N TYR A 310 -13.67 11.51 1.91
CA TYR A 310 -12.94 10.48 2.64
C TYR A 310 -11.77 11.07 3.44
N SER A 311 -11.38 10.38 4.49
CA SER A 311 -10.11 10.56 5.22
C SER A 311 -9.16 9.39 4.96
N GLU A 312 -7.94 9.45 5.49
CA GLU A 312 -7.03 8.29 5.47
C GLU A 312 -7.62 7.12 6.27
N ASN A 313 -7.32 5.90 5.85
CA ASN A 313 -7.74 4.68 6.52
C ASN A 313 -9.27 4.54 6.68
N GLU A 314 -10.00 4.85 5.61
CA GLU A 314 -11.44 4.61 5.48
C GLU A 314 -11.74 3.60 4.38
N VAL A 315 -12.85 2.86 4.49
CA VAL A 315 -13.26 1.92 3.44
C VAL A 315 -13.91 2.66 2.28
N ARG A 316 -13.17 2.79 1.17
CA ARG A 316 -13.67 3.36 -0.10
C ARG A 316 -14.69 2.47 -0.77
N GLY A 317 -14.57 1.16 -0.61
CA GLY A 317 -15.40 0.14 -1.23
C GLY A 317 -14.84 -1.25 -0.96
N ILE A 318 -15.28 -2.23 -1.73
CA ILE A 318 -14.80 -3.61 -1.65
C ILE A 318 -14.51 -4.17 -3.04
N TRP A 319 -13.57 -5.11 -3.08
CA TRP A 319 -13.51 -6.12 -4.13
C TRP A 319 -14.68 -7.08 -3.96
N SER A 320 -15.31 -7.45 -5.06
CA SER A 320 -16.38 -8.45 -5.15
C SER A 320 -15.98 -9.41 -6.26
N ILE A 321 -15.57 -10.61 -5.87
CA ILE A 321 -14.92 -11.58 -6.76
C ILE A 321 -15.70 -12.89 -6.71
N VAL A 322 -15.97 -13.46 -7.88
CA VAL A 322 -16.64 -14.76 -8.00
C VAL A 322 -15.80 -15.68 -8.86
N PHE A 323 -15.48 -16.87 -8.35
CA PHE A 323 -14.71 -17.90 -9.06
C PHE A 323 -15.27 -19.29 -8.76
N ASP A 324 -14.90 -20.27 -9.58
CA ASP A 324 -15.31 -21.67 -9.41
C ASP A 324 -14.65 -22.33 -8.20
N LYS A 325 -15.40 -23.20 -7.53
CA LYS A 325 -14.82 -24.11 -6.53
C LYS A 325 -13.78 -25.01 -7.19
N LYS A 326 -12.78 -25.38 -6.39
CA LYS A 326 -11.75 -26.33 -6.81
C LYS A 326 -12.28 -27.75 -6.86
#